data_AF-A0A932ZNS9-F1
#
_entry.id   AF-A0A932ZNS9-F1
#
_cell.length_a   1.000
_cell.length_b   1.000
_cell.length_c   1.000
_cell.angle_alpha   90.00
_cell.angle_beta   90.00
_cell.angle_gamma   90.00
#
_symmetry.space_group_name_H-M   'P 1'
#
loop_
_entity.id
_entity.type
_entity.pdbx_description
1 polymer ?
#
loop_
_entity_poly.entity_id
_entity_poly.type
_entity_poly.pdbx_seq_one_letter_code
_entity_poly.pdbx_strand_id
1 'polypeptide(L)'
;LEGGVDCLILETFYNLEELKMAVETARRVSKKIPLIAQVTLQYEGEEGFKGLQPADVCQKLNNWDVDVIGVNCCAGPVGVLEEIKLMHPVATKPLSAFPNAGLPQTKQNRLIYMATPEYMAEYARRLGQAGALLIGGCCGTTPAMIKEMKRYLKTLRPGKKIETIHAQVKEEEKIVGCEPLPLEKRSQFGANLGKKFMVSVEIDPPKGLDASKAVAGAKFLKGHGVDVINIADGPRAMARMSPMAMSVLIRDQIGMETVIHYCCRDRNLLGMQMDLIGCNAIGLKNI
;
A
#
# COMPACT_ATOMS: atom_id res chain seq x y z
N LEU A 1 -5.82 26.35 -31.52
CA LEU A 1 -5.87 27.79 -31.15
C LEU A 1 -6.89 28.57 -31.97
N GLU A 2 -6.93 28.37 -33.30
CA GLU A 2 -7.91 29.02 -34.18
C GLU A 2 -9.37 28.85 -33.73
N GLY A 3 -9.69 27.71 -33.10
CA GLY A 3 -10.99 27.46 -32.47
C GLY A 3 -11.30 28.31 -31.21
N GLY A 4 -10.45 29.27 -30.85
CA GLY A 4 -10.74 30.24 -29.78
C GLY A 4 -10.69 29.68 -28.36
N VAL A 5 -9.90 28.63 -28.11
CA VAL A 5 -9.78 28.02 -26.77
C VAL A 5 -9.10 28.97 -25.78
N ASP A 6 -9.57 28.97 -24.52
CA ASP A 6 -9.04 29.82 -23.44
C ASP A 6 -7.80 29.24 -22.76
N CYS A 7 -7.60 27.92 -22.83
CA CYS A 7 -6.44 27.24 -22.27
C CYS A 7 -6.08 25.98 -23.06
N LEU A 8 -4.86 25.50 -22.86
CA LEU A 8 -4.44 24.17 -23.29
C LEU A 8 -4.17 23.31 -22.06
N ILE A 9 -4.68 22.08 -22.08
CA ILE A 9 -4.40 21.07 -21.07
C ILE A 9 -3.73 19.88 -21.77
N LEU A 10 -2.53 19.56 -21.30
CA LEU A 10 -1.77 18.38 -21.73
C LEU A 10 -1.99 17.31 -20.66
N GLU A 11 -2.87 16.36 -20.95
CA GLU A 11 -3.35 15.37 -19.98
C GLU A 11 -2.81 13.96 -20.26
N THR A 12 -2.73 13.13 -19.21
CA THR A 12 -2.46 11.68 -19.31
C THR A 12 -1.10 11.31 -19.92
N PHE A 13 -0.05 12.10 -19.63
CA PHE A 13 1.30 11.73 -20.02
C PHE A 13 1.95 10.80 -18.99
N TYR A 14 2.43 9.65 -19.46
CA TYR A 14 3.25 8.72 -18.67
C TYR A 14 4.75 9.04 -18.79
N ASN A 15 5.17 9.63 -19.91
CA ASN A 15 6.56 9.95 -20.21
C ASN A 15 6.80 11.47 -20.17
N LEU A 16 7.74 11.89 -19.32
CA LEU A 16 8.08 13.30 -19.15
C LEU A 16 8.72 13.92 -20.39
N GLU A 17 9.50 13.16 -21.17
CA GLU A 17 10.12 13.71 -22.39
C GLU A 17 9.07 14.01 -23.46
N GLU A 18 8.05 13.16 -23.58
CA GLU A 18 6.91 13.42 -24.47
C GLU A 18 6.12 14.65 -24.02
N LEU A 19 5.85 14.77 -22.71
CA LEU A 19 5.17 15.93 -22.16
C LEU A 19 5.99 17.20 -22.39
N LYS A 20 7.31 17.14 -22.23
CA LYS A 20 8.21 18.28 -22.47
C LYS A 20 8.15 18.72 -23.94
N MET A 21 8.21 17.78 -24.89
CA MET A 21 8.05 18.10 -26.31
C MET A 21 6.70 18.77 -26.60
N ALA A 22 5.62 18.28 -25.97
CA ALA A 22 4.29 18.87 -26.11
C ALA A 22 4.23 20.29 -25.53
N VAL A 23 4.83 20.54 -24.36
CA VAL A 23 4.94 21.87 -23.74
C VAL A 23 5.71 22.83 -24.64
N GLU A 24 6.89 22.44 -25.12
CA GLU A 24 7.71 23.27 -26.00
C GLU A 24 6.98 23.59 -27.30
N THR A 25 6.28 22.61 -27.87
CA THR A 25 5.48 22.81 -29.09
C THR A 25 4.33 23.77 -28.84
N ALA A 26 3.59 23.61 -27.75
CA ALA A 26 2.51 24.52 -27.37
C ALA A 26 3.02 25.96 -27.21
N ARG A 27 4.19 26.14 -26.58
CA ARG A 27 4.81 27.46 -26.39
C ARG A 27 5.38 28.08 -27.66
N ARG A 28 5.82 27.28 -28.64
CA ARG A 28 6.19 27.78 -29.97
C ARG A 28 4.99 28.36 -30.72
N VAL A 29 3.81 27.75 -30.55
CA VAL A 29 2.59 28.19 -31.23
C VAL A 29 1.94 29.37 -30.48
N SER A 30 1.98 29.40 -29.14
CA SER A 30 1.49 30.54 -28.35
C SER A 30 2.21 30.69 -27.01
N LYS A 31 2.75 31.89 -26.79
CA LYS A 31 3.39 32.29 -25.52
C LYS A 31 2.43 32.81 -24.46
N LYS A 32 1.17 33.08 -24.83
CA LYS A 32 0.22 33.78 -23.94
C LYS A 32 -0.90 32.90 -23.40
N ILE A 33 -1.20 31.79 -24.08
CA ILE A 33 -2.32 30.94 -23.66
C ILE A 33 -1.94 30.18 -22.37
N PRO A 34 -2.81 30.16 -21.35
CA PRO A 34 -2.61 29.32 -20.18
C PRO A 34 -2.40 27.86 -20.55
N LEU A 35 -1.33 27.26 -20.03
CA LEU A 35 -0.94 25.89 -20.29
C LEU A 35 -0.88 25.10 -19.00
N ILE A 36 -1.64 24.01 -18.98
CA ILE A 36 -1.75 23.07 -17.86
C ILE A 36 -1.06 21.78 -18.28
N ALA A 37 -0.12 21.30 -17.47
CA ALA A 37 0.58 20.05 -17.71
C ALA A 37 0.23 19.03 -16.62
N GLN A 38 -0.33 17.90 -17.03
CA GLN A 38 -0.70 16.81 -16.15
C GLN A 38 0.03 15.52 -16.54
N VAL A 39 0.49 14.81 -15.53
CA VAL A 39 1.05 13.47 -15.65
C VAL A 39 0.09 12.47 -15.05
N THR A 40 0.27 11.21 -15.40
CA THR A 40 -0.38 10.11 -14.70
C THR A 40 0.68 9.20 -14.10
N LEU A 41 0.54 8.91 -12.81
CA LEU A 41 1.53 8.18 -12.01
C LEU A 41 0.94 6.84 -11.57
N GLN A 42 1.84 5.86 -11.41
CA GLN A 42 1.46 4.53 -10.99
C GLN A 42 1.59 4.42 -9.47
N TYR A 43 0.46 4.60 -8.78
CA TYR A 43 0.33 4.40 -7.35
C TYR A 43 -0.18 2.98 -7.05
N GLU A 44 0.57 2.22 -6.25
CA GLU A 44 0.26 0.82 -5.92
C GLU A 44 -0.07 0.63 -4.44
N GLY A 45 -0.76 1.62 -3.85
CA GLY A 45 -1.24 1.53 -2.47
C GLY A 45 -0.07 1.51 -1.48
N GLU A 46 0.01 0.46 -0.66
CA GLU A 46 1.03 0.32 0.38
C GLU A 46 2.46 0.15 -0.18
N GLU A 47 2.60 -0.32 -1.43
CA GLU A 47 3.92 -0.38 -2.11
C GLU A 47 4.41 1.00 -2.57
N GLY A 48 3.57 2.04 -2.49
CA GLY A 48 3.90 3.39 -2.90
C GLY A 48 3.88 3.59 -4.42
N PHE A 49 4.71 4.51 -4.91
CA PHE A 49 4.80 4.85 -6.34
C PHE A 49 5.83 4.00 -7.06
N LYS A 50 5.44 3.35 -8.16
CA LYS A 50 6.39 2.66 -9.06
C LYS A 50 6.91 3.63 -10.12
N GLY A 51 8.24 3.72 -10.22
CA GLY A 51 8.92 4.57 -11.18
C GLY A 51 9.10 6.00 -10.67
N LEU A 52 8.36 6.96 -11.26
CA LEU A 52 8.53 8.38 -10.97
C LEU A 52 7.84 8.77 -9.66
N GLN A 53 8.58 9.42 -8.77
CA GLN A 53 8.03 9.98 -7.54
C GLN A 53 7.30 11.31 -7.81
N PRO A 54 6.12 11.55 -7.21
CA PRO A 54 5.35 12.77 -7.47
C PRO A 54 6.13 14.07 -7.18
N ALA A 55 6.92 14.09 -6.10
CA ALA A 55 7.74 15.25 -5.72
C ALA A 55 8.80 15.58 -6.79
N ASP A 56 9.49 14.57 -7.32
CA ASP A 56 10.52 14.75 -8.36
C ASP A 56 9.90 15.24 -9.67
N VAL A 57 8.73 14.71 -10.02
CA VAL A 57 7.97 15.16 -11.18
C VAL A 57 7.55 16.61 -11.01
N CYS A 58 7.02 16.98 -9.84
CA CYS A 58 6.65 18.36 -9.52
C CYS A 58 7.84 19.31 -9.67
N GLN A 59 9.01 18.96 -9.12
CA GLN A 59 10.24 19.76 -9.26
C GLN A 59 10.66 19.95 -10.72
N LYS A 60 10.56 18.91 -11.55
CA LYS A 60 10.84 19.03 -12.99
C LYS A 60 9.85 19.97 -13.68
N LEU A 61 8.55 19.80 -13.44
CA LEU A 61 7.49 20.61 -14.05
C LEU A 61 7.50 22.08 -13.58
N ASN A 62 7.98 22.35 -12.37
CA ASN A 62 8.18 23.72 -11.87
C ASN A 62 9.11 24.52 -12.80
N ASN A 63 10.13 23.88 -13.37
CA ASN A 63 11.12 24.53 -14.23
C ASN A 63 10.66 24.72 -15.68
N TRP A 64 9.48 24.21 -16.05
CA TRP A 64 8.98 24.30 -17.43
C TRP A 64 8.13 25.55 -17.62
N ASP A 65 7.94 25.99 -18.86
CA ASP A 65 7.07 27.12 -19.17
C ASP A 65 5.60 26.65 -19.24
N VAL A 66 5.02 26.39 -18.06
CA VAL A 66 3.63 25.97 -17.83
C VAL A 66 3.05 26.73 -16.64
N ASP A 67 1.76 27.01 -16.67
CA ASP A 67 1.06 27.85 -15.69
C ASP A 67 0.48 27.05 -14.52
N VAL A 68 0.06 25.81 -14.78
CA VAL A 68 -0.51 24.88 -13.79
C VAL A 68 0.10 23.50 -14.02
N ILE A 69 0.43 22.81 -12.94
CA ILE A 69 0.96 21.44 -12.99
C ILE A 69 0.01 20.51 -12.24
N GLY A 70 0.03 19.21 -12.51
CA GLY A 70 -0.80 18.31 -11.73
C GLY A 70 -0.87 16.88 -12.23
N VAL A 71 -1.94 16.21 -11.81
CA VAL A 71 -2.12 14.79 -12.03
C VAL A 71 -3.56 14.46 -12.42
N ASN A 72 -3.72 13.44 -13.25
CA ASN A 72 -5.02 12.94 -13.67
C ASN A 72 -5.03 11.42 -13.82
N CYS A 73 -6.24 10.84 -13.83
CA CYS A 73 -6.48 9.41 -13.94
C CYS A 73 -6.02 8.67 -12.67
N CYS A 74 -4.79 8.12 -12.69
CA CYS A 74 -4.11 7.43 -11.60
C CYS A 74 -4.97 6.34 -10.93
N ALA A 75 -4.60 5.95 -9.71
CA ALA A 75 -5.34 5.00 -8.88
C ALA A 75 -6.61 5.61 -8.24
N GLY A 76 -7.34 6.45 -8.98
CA GLY A 76 -8.57 7.10 -8.51
C GLY A 76 -8.32 8.18 -7.44
N PRO A 77 -9.34 8.52 -6.63
CA PRO A 77 -9.27 9.69 -5.73
C PRO A 77 -8.24 9.55 -4.60
N VAL A 78 -7.97 8.32 -4.15
CA VAL A 78 -6.95 8.04 -3.14
C VAL A 78 -5.56 8.30 -3.69
N GLY A 79 -5.21 7.70 -4.83
CA GLY A 79 -3.88 7.87 -5.43
C GLY A 79 -3.58 9.33 -5.74
N VAL A 80 -4.51 10.02 -6.39
CA VAL A 80 -4.36 11.46 -6.70
C VAL A 80 -4.21 12.31 -5.44
N LEU A 81 -4.86 11.96 -4.33
CA LEU A 81 -4.68 12.68 -3.07
C LEU A 81 -3.26 12.52 -2.50
N GLU A 82 -2.71 11.32 -2.52
CA GLU A 82 -1.34 11.08 -2.07
C GLU A 82 -0.32 11.77 -2.98
N GLU A 83 -0.56 11.78 -4.30
CA GLU A 83 0.25 12.53 -5.26
C GLU A 83 0.26 14.02 -4.92
N ILE A 84 -0.91 14.64 -4.73
CA ILE A 84 -1.01 16.07 -4.41
C ILE A 84 -0.33 16.41 -3.08
N LYS A 85 -0.47 15.56 -2.06
CA LYS A 85 0.22 15.78 -0.77
C LYS A 85 1.74 15.78 -0.90
N LEU A 86 2.30 14.94 -1.77
CA LEU A 86 3.73 14.87 -2.02
C LEU A 86 4.21 15.99 -2.95
N MET A 87 3.37 16.42 -3.90
CA MET A 87 3.69 17.51 -4.82
C MET A 87 3.61 18.89 -4.16
N HIS A 88 2.63 19.12 -3.29
CA HIS A 88 2.32 20.45 -2.73
C HIS A 88 3.49 21.13 -2.00
N PRO A 89 4.29 20.44 -1.15
CA PRO A 89 5.42 21.07 -0.43
C PRO A 89 6.51 21.61 -1.35
N VAL A 90 6.67 21.02 -2.54
CA VAL A 90 7.70 21.41 -3.51
C VAL A 90 7.10 22.18 -4.70
N ALA A 91 5.80 22.41 -4.73
CA ALA A 91 5.12 23.09 -5.82
C ALA A 91 5.37 24.61 -5.76
N THR A 92 5.87 25.17 -6.86
CA THR A 92 5.99 26.63 -7.03
C THR A 92 4.85 27.21 -7.86
N LYS A 93 3.97 26.34 -8.37
CA LYS A 93 2.86 26.65 -9.27
C LYS A 93 1.54 26.05 -8.74
N PRO A 94 0.39 26.58 -9.17
CA PRO A 94 -0.90 25.97 -8.87
C PRO A 94 -0.95 24.50 -9.24
N LEU A 95 -1.55 23.69 -8.37
CA LEU A 95 -1.75 22.26 -8.59
C LEU A 95 -3.15 21.96 -9.13
N SER A 96 -3.21 21.00 -10.07
CA SER A 96 -4.44 20.44 -10.62
C SER A 96 -4.59 18.95 -10.26
N ALA A 97 -5.82 18.50 -10.00
CA ALA A 97 -6.12 17.14 -9.56
C ALA A 97 -7.41 16.60 -10.22
N PHE A 98 -7.28 15.60 -11.09
CA PHE A 98 -8.36 15.08 -11.93
C PHE A 98 -8.47 13.54 -11.79
N PRO A 99 -8.94 13.03 -10.63
CA PRO A 99 -8.99 11.59 -10.39
C PRO A 99 -10.05 10.87 -11.24
N ASN A 100 -9.83 9.57 -11.48
CA ASN A 100 -10.89 8.67 -11.94
C ASN A 100 -11.99 8.51 -10.89
N ALA A 101 -13.18 8.08 -11.32
CA ALA A 101 -14.29 7.70 -10.46
C ALA A 101 -14.07 6.31 -9.79
N GLY A 102 -12.93 6.17 -9.10
CA GLY A 102 -12.43 4.91 -8.56
C GLY A 102 -11.71 4.06 -9.60
N LEU A 103 -11.33 2.84 -9.20
CA LEU A 103 -10.75 1.87 -10.12
C LEU A 103 -11.87 1.18 -10.93
N PRO A 104 -11.64 0.96 -12.23
CA PRO A 104 -12.62 0.26 -13.06
C PRO A 104 -12.78 -1.19 -12.61
N GLN A 105 -14.02 -1.67 -12.57
CA GLN A 105 -14.35 -3.06 -12.32
C GLN A 105 -15.03 -3.66 -13.55
N THR A 106 -14.60 -4.86 -13.94
CA THR A 106 -15.28 -5.62 -14.99
C THR A 106 -16.48 -6.34 -14.38
N LYS A 107 -17.69 -5.92 -14.75
CA LYS A 107 -18.94 -6.63 -14.43
C LYS A 107 -19.64 -7.01 -15.72
N GLN A 108 -19.92 -8.29 -15.92
CA GLN A 108 -20.63 -8.80 -17.10
C GLN A 108 -20.04 -8.28 -18.43
N ASN A 109 -18.71 -8.33 -18.56
CA ASN A 109 -17.96 -7.86 -19.73
C ASN A 109 -18.09 -6.35 -20.03
N ARG A 110 -18.54 -5.56 -19.04
CA ARG A 110 -18.57 -4.09 -19.08
C ARG A 110 -17.65 -3.52 -18.02
N LEU A 111 -16.90 -2.50 -18.39
CA LEU A 111 -16.03 -1.75 -17.49
C LEU A 111 -16.87 -0.69 -16.78
N ILE A 112 -17.01 -0.81 -15.45
CA ILE A 112 -17.85 0.08 -14.64
C ILE A 112 -17.00 0.74 -13.56
N TYR A 113 -17.14 2.06 -13.43
CA TYR A 113 -16.58 2.85 -12.34
C TYR A 113 -17.59 2.90 -11.19
N MET A 114 -17.15 2.52 -10.00
CA MET A 114 -18.04 2.28 -8.86
C MET A 114 -18.11 3.46 -7.87
N ALA A 115 -17.34 4.54 -8.08
CA ALA A 115 -17.42 5.69 -7.18
C ALA A 115 -18.77 6.40 -7.29
N THR A 116 -19.28 6.87 -6.16
CA THR A 116 -20.50 7.69 -6.09
C THR A 116 -20.16 9.18 -6.20
N PRO A 117 -21.13 10.04 -6.56
CA PRO A 117 -20.98 11.50 -6.49
C PRO A 117 -20.51 12.01 -5.14
N GLU A 118 -21.00 11.45 -4.04
CA GLU A 118 -20.66 11.85 -2.68
C GLU A 118 -19.20 11.50 -2.36
N TYR A 119 -18.74 10.33 -2.79
CA TYR A 119 -17.35 9.91 -2.63
C TYR A 119 -16.40 10.85 -3.39
N MET A 120 -16.72 11.16 -4.64
CA MET A 120 -15.93 12.12 -5.43
C MET A 120 -15.93 13.52 -4.79
N ALA A 121 -17.06 13.97 -4.26
CA ALA A 121 -17.19 15.27 -3.58
C ALA A 121 -16.37 15.34 -2.29
N GLU A 122 -16.35 14.27 -1.50
CA GLU A 122 -15.51 14.18 -0.31
C GLU A 122 -14.02 14.31 -0.67
N TYR A 123 -13.57 13.59 -1.69
CA TYR A 123 -12.18 13.66 -2.13
C TYR A 123 -11.84 14.99 -2.78
N ALA A 124 -12.75 15.62 -3.54
CA ALA A 124 -12.54 16.97 -4.03
C ALA A 124 -12.27 17.95 -2.88
N ARG A 125 -13.02 17.86 -1.78
CA ARG A 125 -12.75 18.66 -0.58
C ARG A 125 -11.35 18.39 -0.02
N ARG A 126 -10.96 17.11 0.10
CA ARG A 126 -9.65 16.71 0.59
C ARG A 126 -8.51 17.18 -0.31
N LEU A 127 -8.69 17.14 -1.62
CA LEU A 127 -7.73 17.64 -2.62
C LEU A 127 -7.56 19.16 -2.50
N GLY A 128 -8.65 19.90 -2.33
CA GLY A 128 -8.60 21.34 -2.08
C GLY A 128 -7.88 21.68 -0.78
N GLN A 129 -8.11 20.89 0.27
CA GLN A 129 -7.38 21.01 1.54
C GLN A 129 -5.90 20.65 1.40
N ALA A 130 -5.56 19.67 0.56
CA ALA A 130 -4.18 19.28 0.28
C ALA A 130 -3.43 20.29 -0.62
N GLY A 131 -4.11 21.33 -1.12
CA GLY A 131 -3.50 22.43 -1.89
C GLY A 131 -3.74 22.39 -3.39
N ALA A 132 -4.59 21.49 -3.90
CA ALA A 132 -5.05 21.55 -5.29
C ALA A 132 -5.97 22.77 -5.50
N LEU A 133 -5.70 23.55 -6.54
CA LEU A 133 -6.48 24.74 -6.91
C LEU A 133 -7.43 24.47 -8.07
N LEU A 134 -7.07 23.55 -8.97
CA LEU A 134 -7.91 23.14 -10.09
C LEU A 134 -8.32 21.68 -9.90
N ILE A 135 -9.59 21.44 -9.56
CA ILE A 135 -10.08 20.10 -9.24
C ILE A 135 -11.15 19.71 -10.26
N GLY A 136 -10.97 18.56 -10.88
CA GLY A 136 -11.87 18.00 -11.89
C GLY A 136 -12.07 16.51 -11.68
N GLY A 137 -12.34 15.79 -12.76
CA GLY A 137 -12.33 14.34 -12.77
C GLY A 137 -11.98 13.81 -14.15
N CYS A 138 -11.52 12.57 -14.20
CA CYS A 138 -11.09 11.86 -15.40
C CYS A 138 -12.08 10.72 -15.71
N CYS A 139 -11.61 9.50 -15.97
CA CYS A 139 -12.44 8.40 -16.42
C CYS A 139 -13.54 8.03 -15.40
N GLY A 140 -14.75 7.80 -15.91
CA GLY A 140 -15.92 7.46 -15.11
C GLY A 140 -16.60 8.64 -14.39
N THR A 141 -16.00 9.83 -14.43
CA THR A 141 -16.62 11.01 -13.80
C THR A 141 -17.84 11.46 -14.59
N THR A 142 -18.93 11.79 -13.89
CA THR A 142 -20.17 12.25 -14.50
C THR A 142 -20.51 13.69 -14.13
N PRO A 143 -21.39 14.40 -14.88
CA PRO A 143 -21.84 15.74 -14.52
C PRO A 143 -22.46 15.83 -13.11
N ALA A 144 -23.11 14.76 -12.64
CA ALA A 144 -23.64 14.68 -11.28
C ALA A 144 -22.52 14.75 -10.23
N MET A 145 -21.41 14.05 -10.47
CA MET A 145 -20.22 14.11 -9.61
C MET A 145 -19.61 15.51 -9.61
N ILE A 146 -19.46 16.15 -10.78
CA ILE A 146 -18.94 17.53 -10.87
C ILE A 146 -19.82 18.50 -10.04
N LYS A 147 -21.15 18.34 -10.12
CA LYS A 147 -22.10 19.17 -9.38
C LYS A 147 -21.93 19.01 -7.86
N GLU A 148 -21.76 17.79 -7.36
CA GLU A 148 -21.52 17.52 -5.94
C GLU A 148 -20.13 17.99 -5.49
N MET A 149 -19.08 17.75 -6.28
CA MET A 149 -17.74 18.28 -6.00
C MET A 149 -17.77 19.81 -5.83
N LYS A 150 -18.45 20.52 -6.73
CA LYS A 150 -18.62 21.97 -6.63
C LYS A 150 -19.31 22.40 -5.33
N ARG A 151 -20.32 21.65 -4.86
CA ARG A 151 -21.02 21.96 -3.60
C ARG A 151 -20.08 21.86 -2.40
N TYR A 152 -19.27 20.80 -2.34
CA TYR A 152 -18.32 20.59 -1.27
C TYR A 152 -17.20 21.64 -1.29
N LEU A 153 -16.68 21.95 -2.49
CA LEU A 153 -15.59 22.93 -2.66
C LEU A 153 -16.00 24.35 -2.29
N LYS A 154 -17.28 24.74 -2.46
CA LYS A 154 -17.77 26.07 -2.01
C LYS A 154 -17.58 26.33 -0.51
N THR A 155 -17.50 25.28 0.30
CA THR A 155 -17.30 25.41 1.75
C THR A 155 -15.83 25.69 2.11
N LEU A 156 -14.90 25.46 1.17
CA LEU A 156 -13.49 25.76 1.35
C LEU A 156 -13.24 27.23 0.99
N ARG A 157 -12.63 27.97 1.93
CA ARG A 157 -12.05 29.27 1.60
C ARG A 157 -10.73 29.03 0.88
N PRO A 158 -10.52 29.58 -0.33
CA PRO A 158 -9.23 29.48 -0.99
C PRO A 158 -8.17 30.19 -0.14
N GLY A 159 -7.06 29.52 0.17
CA GLY A 159 -5.82 30.22 0.53
C GLY A 159 -5.58 30.53 2.00
N LYS A 160 -5.81 29.59 2.92
CA LYS A 160 -4.76 29.42 3.94
C LYS A 160 -3.71 28.52 3.30
N LYS A 161 -2.53 29.09 3.00
CA LYS A 161 -1.30 28.28 3.00
C LYS A 161 -1.39 27.47 4.29
N ILE A 162 -1.59 26.16 4.18
CA ILE A 162 -1.33 25.31 5.32
C ILE A 162 0.16 25.55 5.54
N GLU A 163 0.50 26.31 6.57
CA GLU A 163 1.82 26.19 7.18
C GLU A 163 1.91 24.73 7.54
N THR A 164 2.46 23.95 6.61
CA THR A 164 2.87 22.60 6.90
C THR A 164 3.95 22.88 7.92
N ILE A 165 3.61 22.68 9.19
CA ILE A 165 4.62 22.43 10.20
C ILE A 165 5.48 21.39 9.51
N HIS A 166 6.71 21.78 9.15
CA HIS A 166 7.74 20.82 8.89
C HIS A 166 7.89 20.10 10.24
N ALA A 167 6.99 19.14 10.51
CA ALA A 167 7.48 17.84 10.82
C ALA A 167 8.43 17.62 9.65
N GLN A 168 9.72 17.87 9.90
CA GLN A 168 10.70 16.97 9.37
C GLN A 168 10.01 15.62 9.54
N VAL A 169 9.51 15.07 8.44
CA VAL A 169 9.45 13.63 8.32
C VAL A 169 10.88 13.32 8.68
N LYS A 170 11.12 12.97 9.97
CA LYS A 170 12.23 12.11 10.33
C LYS A 170 12.14 11.14 9.20
N GLU A 171 13.09 11.19 8.26
CA GLU A 171 13.17 10.26 7.14
C GLU A 171 12.60 8.99 7.72
N GLU A 172 11.42 8.55 7.23
CA GLU A 172 10.83 7.31 7.73
C GLU A 172 12.02 6.41 7.83
N GLU A 173 12.42 6.06 9.07
CA GLU A 173 13.70 5.41 9.29
C GLU A 173 13.58 4.27 8.31
N LYS A 174 14.36 4.32 7.21
CA LYS A 174 14.25 3.31 6.16
C LYS A 174 14.31 2.08 6.99
N ILE A 175 13.21 1.30 7.05
CA ILE A 175 13.21 0.11 7.88
C ILE A 175 14.34 -0.66 7.23
N VAL A 176 15.52 -0.58 7.85
CA VAL A 176 16.74 -1.09 7.28
C VAL A 176 16.38 -2.54 7.26
N GLY A 177 16.09 -3.06 6.07
CA GLY A 177 15.61 -4.41 5.92
C GLY A 177 16.58 -5.24 6.73
N CYS A 178 16.08 -5.83 7.82
CA CYS A 178 16.95 -6.61 8.68
C CYS A 178 17.50 -7.69 7.76
N GLU A 179 18.82 -7.74 7.59
CA GLU A 179 19.40 -8.85 6.86
C GLU A 179 18.89 -10.12 7.54
N PRO A 180 18.19 -11.00 6.80
CA PRO A 180 17.55 -12.13 7.40
C PRO A 180 18.63 -12.97 8.07
N LEU A 181 18.51 -13.19 9.38
CA LEU A 181 19.48 -13.99 10.14
C LEU A 181 19.75 -15.30 9.39
N PRO A 182 21.01 -15.72 9.23
CA PRO A 182 21.32 -17.03 8.67
C PRO A 182 20.56 -18.13 9.41
N LEU A 183 20.10 -19.16 8.71
CA LEU A 183 19.27 -20.26 9.26
C LEU A 183 19.86 -20.82 10.57
N GLU A 184 21.18 -20.99 10.59
CA GLU A 184 21.94 -21.53 11.72
C GLU A 184 21.88 -20.68 13.00
N LYS A 185 21.56 -19.38 12.86
CA LYS A 185 21.43 -18.44 13.97
C LYS A 185 19.98 -18.23 14.39
N ARG A 186 19.00 -18.84 13.69
CA ARG A 186 17.56 -18.69 13.99
C ARG A 186 17.09 -19.60 15.12
N SER A 187 17.56 -20.83 15.16
CA SER A 187 17.15 -21.87 16.12
C SER A 187 18.16 -23.02 16.18
N GLN A 188 18.07 -23.89 17.20
CA GLN A 188 18.89 -25.10 17.25
C GLN A 188 18.56 -26.05 16.11
N PHE A 189 17.28 -26.15 15.74
CA PHE A 189 16.83 -26.88 14.57
C PHE A 189 17.50 -26.34 13.29
N GLY A 190 17.48 -25.03 13.10
CA GLY A 190 18.15 -24.35 11.98
C GLY A 190 19.67 -24.58 11.94
N ALA A 191 20.33 -24.65 13.10
CA ALA A 191 21.77 -24.91 13.20
C ALA A 191 22.19 -26.33 12.79
N ASN A 192 21.28 -27.31 12.96
CA ASN A 192 21.52 -28.74 12.71
C ASN A 192 21.09 -29.19 11.31
N LEU A 193 20.20 -28.46 10.65
CA LEU A 193 19.79 -28.73 9.27
C LEU A 193 21.00 -28.77 8.33
N GLY A 194 21.12 -29.85 7.56
CA GLY A 194 22.25 -30.09 6.65
C GLY A 194 23.54 -30.63 7.31
N LYS A 195 23.61 -30.66 8.64
CA LYS A 195 24.76 -31.20 9.40
C LYS A 195 24.47 -32.56 10.03
N LYS A 196 23.20 -32.80 10.39
CA LYS A 196 22.68 -34.03 10.99
C LYS A 196 21.41 -34.44 10.25
N PHE A 197 21.14 -35.74 10.17
CA PHE A 197 19.83 -36.23 9.75
C PHE A 197 18.80 -35.92 10.84
N MET A 198 17.82 -35.09 10.50
CA MET A 198 16.82 -34.58 11.44
C MET A 198 15.50 -35.33 11.29
N VAL A 199 14.90 -35.75 12.40
CA VAL A 199 13.59 -36.38 12.43
C VAL A 199 12.55 -35.39 12.94
N SER A 200 11.54 -35.11 12.11
CA SER A 200 10.38 -34.32 12.50
C SER A 200 9.12 -35.19 12.54
N VAL A 201 8.28 -34.99 13.56
CA VAL A 201 6.99 -35.66 13.67
C VAL A 201 5.89 -34.62 13.82
N GLU A 202 4.84 -34.77 13.02
CA GLU A 202 3.67 -33.90 13.07
C GLU A 202 2.74 -34.30 14.22
N ILE A 203 2.29 -33.29 14.98
CA ILE A 203 1.24 -33.41 15.99
C ILE A 203 0.12 -32.43 15.65
N ASP A 204 -1.08 -32.97 15.59
CA ASP A 204 -2.31 -32.18 15.51
C ASP A 204 -2.59 -31.48 16.86
N PRO A 205 -2.88 -30.15 16.87
CA PRO A 205 -3.42 -29.51 18.06
C PRO A 205 -4.74 -30.16 18.53
N PRO A 206 -5.05 -30.14 19.83
CA PRO A 206 -6.32 -30.66 20.34
C PRO A 206 -7.51 -29.84 19.83
N LYS A 207 -8.69 -30.45 19.79
CA LYS A 207 -9.95 -29.77 19.44
C LYS A 207 -10.48 -28.84 20.55
N GLY A 208 -10.02 -29.04 21.78
CA GLY A 208 -10.49 -28.31 22.96
C GLY A 208 -9.33 -27.69 23.75
N LEU A 209 -9.59 -27.39 25.02
CA LEU A 209 -8.65 -26.70 25.92
C LEU A 209 -7.58 -27.63 26.51
N ASP A 210 -7.80 -28.95 26.51
CA ASP A 210 -6.87 -29.92 27.08
C ASP A 210 -5.79 -30.35 26.08
N ALA A 211 -4.56 -29.89 26.31
CA ALA A 211 -3.38 -30.25 25.53
C ALA A 211 -2.59 -31.44 26.10
N SER A 212 -3.00 -32.01 27.23
CA SER A 212 -2.21 -32.99 28.00
C SER A 212 -1.79 -34.20 27.17
N LYS A 213 -2.68 -34.72 26.32
CA LYS A 213 -2.37 -35.85 25.42
C LYS A 213 -1.31 -35.50 24.37
N ALA A 214 -1.43 -34.33 23.76
CA ALA A 214 -0.52 -33.90 22.71
C ALA A 214 0.86 -33.55 23.29
N VAL A 215 0.92 -32.94 24.47
CA VAL A 215 2.16 -32.74 25.24
C VAL A 215 2.77 -34.08 25.64
N ALA A 216 2.01 -35.03 26.18
CA ALA A 216 2.52 -36.36 26.53
C ALA A 216 3.10 -37.10 25.30
N GLY A 217 2.44 -36.99 24.16
CA GLY A 217 2.94 -37.50 22.88
C GLY A 217 4.26 -36.85 22.47
N ALA A 218 4.35 -35.52 22.51
CA ALA A 218 5.59 -34.79 22.24
C ALA A 218 6.74 -35.21 23.20
N LYS A 219 6.44 -35.40 24.48
CA LYS A 219 7.41 -35.85 25.49
C LYS A 219 7.90 -37.27 25.19
N PHE A 220 7.01 -38.17 24.80
CA PHE A 220 7.36 -39.52 24.37
C PHE A 220 8.29 -39.48 23.16
N LEU A 221 7.94 -38.69 22.14
CA LEU A 221 8.73 -38.54 20.92
C LEU A 221 10.13 -37.96 21.18
N LYS A 222 10.25 -36.96 22.07
CA LYS A 222 11.54 -36.43 22.52
C LYS A 222 12.43 -37.53 23.12
N GLY A 223 11.85 -38.42 23.92
CA GLY A 223 12.56 -39.57 24.52
C GLY A 223 13.04 -40.61 23.50
N HIS A 224 12.51 -40.59 22.27
CA HIS A 224 12.84 -41.54 21.20
C HIS A 224 13.65 -40.89 20.07
N GLY A 225 14.28 -39.73 20.33
CA GLY A 225 15.22 -39.12 19.39
C GLY A 225 14.57 -38.31 18.27
N VAL A 226 13.29 -37.92 18.41
CA VAL A 226 12.70 -36.91 17.52
C VAL A 226 13.34 -35.55 17.81
N ASP A 227 13.75 -34.85 16.77
CA ASP A 227 14.49 -33.59 16.89
C ASP A 227 13.57 -32.38 17.01
N VAL A 228 12.44 -32.39 16.30
CA VAL A 228 11.51 -31.26 16.26
C VAL A 228 10.07 -31.73 16.09
N ILE A 229 9.14 -31.08 16.79
CA ILE A 229 7.70 -31.34 16.61
C ILE A 229 7.13 -30.35 15.62
N ASN A 230 6.51 -30.87 14.57
CA ASN A 230 5.76 -30.05 13.63
C ASN A 230 4.31 -29.95 14.07
N ILE A 231 3.71 -28.76 14.05
CA ILE A 231 2.35 -28.53 14.56
C ILE A 231 1.46 -28.07 13.43
N ALA A 232 0.46 -28.90 13.10
CA ALA A 232 -0.47 -28.60 12.02
C ALA A 232 -1.41 -27.43 12.35
N ASP A 233 -1.67 -26.58 11.37
CA ASP A 233 -2.64 -25.47 11.46
C ASP A 233 -3.92 -25.79 10.70
N GLY A 234 -5.03 -25.91 11.42
CA GLY A 234 -6.34 -26.25 10.85
C GLY A 234 -6.38 -27.54 10.02
N PRO A 235 -5.78 -28.68 10.45
CA PRO A 235 -5.81 -29.93 9.70
C PRO A 235 -7.28 -30.35 9.47
N ARG A 236 -7.60 -30.64 8.19
CA ARG A 236 -8.96 -30.95 7.70
C ARG A 236 -9.98 -29.81 7.88
N ALA A 237 -9.52 -28.56 7.89
CA ALA A 237 -10.37 -27.37 8.00
C ALA A 237 -11.28 -27.38 9.25
N MET A 238 -10.77 -27.91 10.36
CA MET A 238 -11.48 -27.95 11.65
C MET A 238 -10.88 -26.96 12.64
N ALA A 239 -11.75 -26.33 13.44
CA ALA A 239 -11.32 -25.53 14.58
C ALA A 239 -10.59 -26.41 15.63
N ARG A 240 -9.39 -25.98 16.00
CA ARG A 240 -8.51 -26.60 16.99
C ARG A 240 -7.76 -25.51 17.74
N MET A 241 -7.11 -25.87 18.84
CA MET A 241 -6.19 -24.98 19.54
C MET A 241 -5.16 -24.40 18.56
N SER A 242 -4.86 -23.11 18.71
CA SER A 242 -3.87 -22.43 17.87
C SER A 242 -2.52 -23.16 17.91
N PRO A 243 -1.87 -23.39 16.75
CA PRO A 243 -0.56 -24.04 16.69
C PRO A 243 0.53 -23.23 17.42
N MET A 244 0.37 -21.90 17.51
CA MET A 244 1.24 -21.04 18.31
C MET A 244 1.12 -21.35 19.81
N ALA A 245 -0.11 -21.47 20.31
CA ALA A 245 -0.37 -21.80 21.71
C ALA A 245 0.15 -23.22 22.05
N MET A 246 -0.11 -24.19 21.17
CA MET A 246 0.41 -25.55 21.33
C MET A 246 1.94 -25.58 21.35
N SER A 247 2.60 -24.77 20.50
CA SER A 247 4.06 -24.64 20.47
C SER A 247 4.63 -24.10 21.77
N VAL A 248 4.01 -23.06 22.34
CA VAL A 248 4.42 -22.52 23.65
C VAL A 248 4.29 -23.59 24.73
N LEU A 249 3.18 -24.34 24.76
CA LEU A 249 2.99 -25.41 25.74
C LEU A 249 4.04 -26.52 25.62
N ILE A 250 4.36 -26.97 24.40
CA ILE A 250 5.41 -27.98 24.19
C ILE A 250 6.77 -27.44 24.62
N ARG A 251 7.12 -26.23 24.20
CA ARG A 251 8.40 -25.62 24.56
C ARG A 251 8.53 -25.44 26.06
N ASP A 252 7.54 -24.87 26.73
CA ASP A 252 7.64 -24.52 28.15
C ASP A 252 7.60 -25.78 29.04
N GLN A 253 6.86 -26.83 28.65
CA GLN A 253 6.74 -28.05 29.47
C GLN A 253 7.80 -29.11 29.15
N ILE A 254 8.30 -29.16 27.91
CA ILE A 254 9.18 -30.24 27.43
C ILE A 254 10.55 -29.70 27.02
N GLY A 255 10.70 -28.41 26.76
CA GLY A 255 11.94 -27.80 26.28
C GLY A 255 12.31 -28.35 24.90
N MET A 256 11.32 -28.51 24.02
CA MET A 256 11.51 -28.98 22.65
C MET A 256 11.16 -27.87 21.68
N GLU A 257 11.97 -27.69 20.64
CA GLU A 257 11.63 -26.77 19.56
C GLU A 257 10.47 -27.33 18.73
N THR A 258 9.67 -26.42 18.19
CA THR A 258 8.56 -26.74 17.31
C THR A 258 8.69 -26.02 15.98
N VAL A 259 8.10 -26.60 14.94
CA VAL A 259 7.83 -25.96 13.65
C VAL A 259 6.33 -25.76 13.55
N ILE A 260 5.91 -24.54 13.26
CA ILE A 260 4.49 -24.20 13.19
C ILE A 260 4.09 -24.18 11.73
N HIS A 261 3.13 -25.02 11.35
CA HIS A 261 2.44 -24.77 10.09
C HIS A 261 1.66 -23.46 10.20
N TYR A 262 1.67 -22.66 9.13
CA TYR A 262 0.98 -21.38 9.12
C TYR A 262 0.08 -21.28 7.89
N CYS A 263 -1.20 -21.58 8.10
CA CYS A 263 -2.18 -21.59 7.02
C CYS A 263 -2.72 -20.16 6.78
N CYS A 264 -2.44 -19.59 5.62
CA CYS A 264 -2.92 -18.25 5.25
C CYS A 264 -4.41 -18.20 4.89
N ARG A 265 -5.06 -19.35 4.64
CA ARG A 265 -6.45 -19.42 4.16
C ARG A 265 -7.45 -18.71 5.07
N ASP A 266 -7.26 -18.84 6.37
CA ASP A 266 -8.24 -18.44 7.38
C ASP A 266 -7.89 -17.07 8.02
N ARG A 267 -6.93 -16.32 7.43
CA ARG A 267 -6.38 -15.07 7.98
C ARG A 267 -6.25 -13.98 6.91
N ASN A 268 -6.45 -12.73 7.32
CA ASN A 268 -6.14 -11.57 6.48
C ASN A 268 -4.69 -11.12 6.70
N LEU A 269 -4.16 -10.25 5.84
CA LEU A 269 -2.75 -9.81 5.88
C LEU A 269 -2.34 -9.23 7.24
N LEU A 270 -3.18 -8.38 7.82
CA LEU A 270 -2.92 -7.77 9.13
C LEU A 270 -2.86 -8.83 10.24
N GLY A 271 -3.76 -9.80 10.21
CA GLY A 271 -3.74 -10.93 11.14
C GLY A 271 -2.48 -11.78 10.99
N MET A 272 -2.00 -11.98 9.75
CA MET A 272 -0.74 -12.68 9.51
C MET A 272 0.46 -11.93 10.09
N GLN A 273 0.52 -10.62 9.89
CA GLN A 273 1.59 -9.78 10.45
C GLN A 273 1.55 -9.79 11.99
N MET A 274 0.37 -9.67 12.60
CA MET A 274 0.21 -9.73 14.07
C MET A 274 0.70 -11.06 14.65
N ASP A 275 0.34 -12.17 14.01
CA ASP A 275 0.76 -13.51 14.45
C ASP A 275 2.27 -13.70 14.34
N LEU A 276 2.89 -13.29 13.23
CA LEU A 276 4.34 -13.42 13.04
C LEU A 276 5.14 -12.55 14.01
N ILE A 277 4.68 -11.32 14.26
CA ILE A 277 5.27 -10.42 15.27
C ILE A 277 5.14 -11.06 16.66
N GLY A 278 3.95 -11.58 16.99
CA GLY A 278 3.68 -12.28 18.24
C GLY A 278 4.57 -13.50 18.43
N CYS A 279 4.70 -14.36 17.42
CA CYS A 279 5.57 -15.52 17.44
C CYS A 279 7.02 -15.13 17.72
N ASN A 280 7.54 -14.12 17.02
CA ASN A 280 8.91 -13.67 17.23
C ASN A 280 9.12 -13.16 18.67
N ALA A 281 8.17 -12.39 19.20
CA ALA A 281 8.22 -11.82 20.55
C ALA A 281 8.18 -12.89 21.65
N ILE A 282 7.36 -13.93 21.48
CA ILE A 282 7.30 -15.04 22.43
C ILE A 282 8.38 -16.09 22.20
N GLY A 283 9.25 -15.94 21.18
CA GLY A 283 10.39 -16.82 20.94
C GLY A 283 10.11 -18.06 20.10
N LEU A 284 9.02 -18.09 19.33
CA LEU A 284 8.76 -19.12 18.32
C LEU A 284 9.43 -18.70 17.01
N LYS A 285 10.50 -19.41 16.64
CA LYS A 285 11.40 -19.01 15.54
C LYS A 285 11.27 -19.84 14.26
N ASN A 286 10.53 -20.97 14.31
CA ASN A 286 10.31 -21.83 13.15
C ASN A 286 8.81 -21.85 12.80
N ILE A 287 8.47 -21.26 11.66
CA ILE A 287 7.12 -21.11 11.09
C ILE A 287 7.22 -21.34 9.59
#